data_AF-A0A4R1HDZ3-F1
#
_entry.id   AF-A0A4R1HDZ3-F1
#
_cell.length_a   1.000
_cell.length_b   1.000
_cell.length_c   1.000
_cell.angle_alpha   90.00
_cell.angle_beta   90.00
_cell.angle_gamma   90.00
#
_symmetry.space_group_name_H-M   'P 1'
#
loop_
_entity.id
_entity.type
_entity.pdbx_description
1 polymer ?
#
loop_
_entity_poly.entity_id
_entity_poly.type
_entity_poly.pdbx_seq_one_letter_code
_entity_poly.pdbx_strand_id
1 'polypeptide(L)' 'MPEECRVKHTEDTARQLCAIDLRQRGIDEDRIPHLVERFWPVLANEIRQGIADGTWPYPVDKIEALSVEYRALLG' A
#
# COMPACT_ATOMS: atom_id res chain seq x y z
N MET A 1 -22.80 -6.47 -3.68
CA MET A 1 -21.48 -6.87 -3.14
C MET A 1 -21.34 -6.17 -1.79
N PRO A 2 -21.27 -6.89 -0.65
CA PRO A 2 -21.11 -6.26 0.66
C PRO A 2 -19.79 -5.47 0.70
N GLU A 3 -19.79 -4.31 1.37
CA GLU A 3 -18.66 -3.37 1.42
C GLU A 3 -17.38 -4.01 2.01
N GLU A 4 -17.53 -4.99 2.90
CA GLU A 4 -16.43 -5.76 3.51
C GLU A 4 -15.61 -6.58 2.49
N CYS A 5 -16.20 -7.02 1.37
CA CYS A 5 -15.46 -7.73 0.32
C CYS A 5 -14.52 -6.80 -0.47
N ARG A 6 -14.87 -5.51 -0.59
CA ARG A 6 -14.06 -4.55 -1.35
C ARG A 6 -12.77 -4.22 -0.62
N VAL A 7 -12.85 -4.02 0.70
CA VAL A 7 -11.69 -3.63 1.52
C VAL A 7 -10.61 -4.71 1.53
N LYS A 8 -11.00 -5.98 1.73
CA LYS A 8 -10.04 -7.12 1.71
C LYS A 8 -9.38 -7.31 0.35
N HIS A 9 -10.12 -7.10 -0.73
CA HIS A 9 -9.58 -7.21 -2.09
C HIS A 9 -8.57 -6.10 -2.40
N THR A 10 -8.82 -4.86 -1.94
CA THR A 10 -7.87 -3.75 -2.08
C THR A 10 -6.60 -4.00 -1.28
N GLU A 11 -6.69 -4.51 -0.05
CA GLU A 11 -5.51 -4.84 0.77
C GLU A 11 -4.63 -5.90 0.10
N ASP A 12 -5.22 -7.00 -0.36
CA ASP A 12 -4.48 -8.07 -1.04
C ASP A 12 -3.81 -7.57 -2.33
N THR A 13 -4.56 -6.81 -3.13
CA THR A 13 -4.05 -6.21 -4.37
C THR A 13 -2.89 -5.24 -4.07
N ALA A 14 -3.03 -4.40 -3.03
CA ALA A 14 -1.99 -3.45 -2.64
C ALA A 14 -0.71 -4.14 -2.17
N ARG A 15 -0.84 -5.23 -1.38
CA ARG A 15 0.30 -6.02 -0.95
C ARG A 15 1.03 -6.66 -2.14
N GLN A 16 0.27 -7.24 -3.07
CA GLN A 16 0.84 -7.85 -4.28
C GLN A 16 1.58 -6.82 -5.14
N LEU A 17 0.97 -5.66 -5.40
CA LEU A 17 1.61 -4.58 -6.16
C LEU A 17 2.88 -4.08 -5.44
N CYS A 18 2.84 -3.93 -4.11
CA CYS A 18 4.00 -3.50 -3.34
C CYS A 18 5.16 -4.48 -3.48
N ALA A 19 4.88 -5.78 -3.38
CA ALA A 19 5.89 -6.81 -3.55
C ALA A 19 6.50 -6.79 -4.96
N ILE A 20 5.67 -6.55 -6.00
CA ILE A 20 6.12 -6.45 -7.39
C ILE A 20 7.03 -5.23 -7.59
N ASP A 21 6.63 -4.05 -7.12
CA ASP A 21 7.43 -2.82 -7.22
C ASP A 21 8.79 -2.98 -6.53
N LEU A 22 8.80 -3.49 -5.30
CA LEU A 22 10.03 -3.70 -4.53
C LEU A 22 10.95 -4.71 -5.22
N ARG A 23 10.41 -5.81 -5.75
CA ARG A 23 11.18 -6.78 -6.55
C ARG A 23 11.75 -6.15 -7.82
N GLN A 24 10.96 -5.36 -8.54
CA GLN A 24 11.40 -4.69 -9.78
C GLN A 24 12.54 -3.69 -9.53
N ARG A 25 12.56 -3.05 -8.35
CA ARG A 25 13.65 -2.15 -7.94
C ARG A 25 14.87 -2.88 -7.37
N GLY A 26 14.85 -4.21 -7.29
CA GLY A 26 15.96 -4.99 -6.76
C GLY A 26 16.13 -4.89 -5.24
N ILE A 27 15.05 -4.61 -4.52
CA ILE A 27 15.04 -4.67 -3.06
C ILE A 27 15.20 -6.13 -2.62
N ASP A 28 16.02 -6.33 -1.60
CA ASP A 28 16.33 -7.63 -1.03
C ASP A 28 15.04 -8.37 -0.59
N GLU A 29 14.88 -9.62 -1.03
CA GLU A 29 13.67 -10.42 -0.79
C GLU A 29 13.35 -10.61 0.70
N ASP A 30 14.37 -10.60 1.57
CA ASP A 30 14.21 -10.68 3.02
C ASP A 30 13.54 -9.41 3.60
N ARG A 31 13.72 -8.26 2.94
CA ARG A 31 13.15 -6.97 3.35
C ARG A 31 11.75 -6.74 2.77
N ILE A 32 11.43 -7.37 1.64
CA ILE A 32 10.14 -7.21 0.96
C ILE A 32 8.94 -7.41 1.88
N PRO A 33 8.78 -8.52 2.63
CA PRO A 33 7.59 -8.72 3.46
C PRO A 33 7.42 -7.61 4.52
N HIS A 34 8.52 -7.11 5.09
CA HIS A 34 8.48 -6.02 6.06
C HIS A 34 8.09 -4.68 5.42
N LEU A 35 8.61 -4.40 4.23
CA LEU A 35 8.30 -3.17 3.48
C LEU A 35 6.85 -3.21 2.95
N VAL A 36 6.40 -4.37 2.47
CA VAL A 36 5.00 -4.59 2.05
C VAL A 36 4.05 -4.30 3.19
N GLU A 37 4.28 -4.86 4.38
CA GLU A 37 3.44 -4.59 5.56
C GLU A 37 3.44 -3.11 5.98
N ARG A 38 4.50 -2.36 5.67
CA ARG A 38 4.61 -0.92 5.96
C ARG A 38 3.98 -0.03 4.88
N PHE A 39 4.09 -0.40 3.61
CA PHE A 39 3.76 0.46 2.47
C PHE A 39 2.50 0.04 1.70
N TRP A 40 1.93 -1.15 1.95
CA TRP A 40 0.64 -1.53 1.37
C TRP A 40 -0.48 -0.49 1.59
N PRO A 41 -0.55 0.29 2.71
CA PRO A 41 -1.59 1.29 2.87
C PRO A 41 -1.51 2.41 1.82
N VAL A 42 -0.29 2.73 1.35
CA VAL A 42 -0.05 3.72 0.29
C VAL A 42 -0.67 3.25 -1.02
N LEU A 43 -0.34 2.04 -1.45
CA LEU A 43 -0.90 1.48 -2.68
C LEU A 43 -2.39 1.23 -2.57
N ALA A 44 -2.88 0.82 -1.40
CA ALA A 44 -4.32 0.68 -1.20
C ALA A 44 -5.05 2.02 -1.31
N ASN A 45 -4.45 3.12 -0.84
CA ASN A 45 -4.97 4.46 -1.06
C ASN A 45 -4.94 4.87 -2.54
N GLU A 46 -3.88 4.52 -3.28
CA GLU A 46 -3.79 4.76 -4.73
C GLU A 46 -4.82 3.94 -5.53
N ILE A 47 -5.02 2.67 -5.21
CA ILE A 47 -6.05 1.80 -5.81
C ILE A 47 -7.46 2.38 -5.56
N ARG A 48 -7.68 2.93 -4.36
CA ARG A 48 -8.93 3.62 -4.00
C ARG A 48 -9.04 5.03 -4.59
N GLN A 49 -8.04 5.48 -5.37
CA GLN A 49 -7.93 6.83 -5.94
C GLN A 49 -8.13 7.96 -4.91
N GLY A 50 -7.68 7.75 -3.67
CA GLY A 50 -7.86 8.73 -2.59
C GLY A 50 -9.29 8.83 -2.05
N ILE A 51 -10.19 7.91 -2.39
CA ILE A 51 -11.52 7.83 -1.77
C ILE A 51 -11.36 7.22 -0.38
N ALA A 52 -11.08 8.10 0.59
CA ALA A 52 -11.20 7.84 2.02
C ALA A 52 -12.70 7.76 2.39
N ASP A 53 -13.36 6.73 1.90
CA ASP A 53 -14.64 6.32 2.47
C ASP A 53 -14.35 5.93 3.93
N GLY A 54 -15.03 6.56 4.89
CA GLY A 54 -14.69 6.67 6.33
C GLY A 54 -14.49 5.35 7.12
N THR A 55 -14.44 4.24 6.41
CA THR A 55 -14.05 2.89 6.82
C THR A 55 -12.52 2.69 6.83
N TRP A 56 -11.72 3.62 6.30
CA TRP A 56 -10.26 3.44 6.25
C TRP A 56 -9.59 3.76 7.60
N PRO A 57 -8.83 2.82 8.21
CA PRO A 57 -8.27 3.02 9.55
C PRO A 57 -6.96 3.83 9.57
N TYR A 58 -6.43 4.23 8.41
CA TYR A 58 -5.20 5.03 8.35
C TYR A 58 -5.52 6.51 8.10
N PRO A 59 -4.95 7.44 8.89
CA PRO A 59 -5.11 8.86 8.64
C PRO A 59 -4.36 9.26 7.35
N VAL A 60 -4.94 10.21 6.60
CA VAL A 60 -4.40 10.69 5.31
C VAL A 60 -2.97 11.20 5.47
N ASP A 61 -2.67 11.96 6.53
CA ASP A 61 -1.32 12.47 6.81
C ASP A 61 -0.27 11.35 6.90
N LYS A 62 -0.64 10.21 7.49
CA LYS A 62 0.25 9.05 7.61
C LYS A 62 0.46 8.37 6.26
N ILE A 63 -0.58 8.31 5.44
CA ILE A 63 -0.48 7.78 4.07
C ILE A 63 0.43 8.67 3.22
N GLU A 64 0.30 10.00 3.33
CA GLU A 64 1.17 10.95 2.62
C GLU A 64 2.63 10.80 3.05
N ALA A 65 2.91 10.73 4.36
CA ALA A 65 4.26 10.49 4.88
C ALA A 65 4.86 9.17 4.36
N LEU A 66 4.08 8.08 4.43
CA LEU A 66 4.49 6.77 3.91
C LEU A 66 4.67 6.80 2.38
N SER A 67 3.87 7.57 1.65
CA SER A 67 3.99 7.71 0.20
C SER A 67 5.29 8.40 -0.19
N VAL A 68 5.69 9.43 0.56
CA VAL A 68 6.99 10.09 0.38
C VAL A 68 8.14 9.13 0.67
N GLU A 69 8.09 8.38 1.78
CA GLU A 69 9.09 7.36 2.10
C GLU A 69 9.16 6.25 1.03
N TYR A 70 8.01 5.77 0.56
CA TYR A 70 7.91 4.73 -0.46
C TYR A 70 8.48 5.21 -1.79
N ARG A 71 8.13 6.42 -2.24
CA ARG A 71 8.71 7.02 -3.45
C ARG A 71 10.22 7.22 -3.32
N ALA A 72 10.70 7.63 -2.16
CA ALA A 72 12.14 7.74 -1.90
C ALA A 72 12.86 6.38 -1.95
N LEU A 73 12.20 5.30 -1.54
CA LEU A 73 12.73 3.93 -1.66
C LEU A 73 12.72 3.42 -3.10
N LEU A 74 11.71 3.80 -3.88
CA LEU A 74 11.65 3.41 -5.28
C LEU A 74 12.66 4.20 -6.11
N GLY A 75 12.85 5.50 -5.86
CA GLY A 75 13.81 6.37 -6.56
C GLY A 75 13.16 7.19 -7.65
#